data_AF-A0A346N1J1-F1
#
_entry.id   AF-A0A346N1J1-F1
#
_cell.length_a   1.000
_cell.length_b   1.000
_cell.length_c   1.000
_cell.angle_alpha   90.00
_cell.angle_beta   90.00
_cell.angle_gamma   90.00
#
_symmetry.space_group_name_H-M   'P 1'
#
loop_
_entity.id
_entity.type
_entity.pdbx_description
1 polymer ?
#
loop_
_entity_poly.entity_id
_entity_poly.type
_entity_poly.pdbx_seq_one_letter_code
_entity_poly.pdbx_strand_id
1 'polypeptide(L)'
;MERLSTAARAPRGKPFTTFGICLRRHPGMPRIAPAMKATAEKKPPRRTQEERSGAMRKRLLAATLESLAEDGYAGSTLSSIVRRAGVSRGAQVHHYPSKQALMLDASEDLLKRTYRRLGELLLSVSEEDNRLQALVDAVWEQMFATPLYRAYCELVAASQRDQELAKALSGMLQRVMALFEPAANYYFETSGTKLRPADLFLQLSCVLSGLGLQAPLLNQVVIRSQLDAWVKQTAPVLRARKGINRPPPRPAAWDRILDAKPPR
;
A
#
# COMPACT_ATOMS: atom_id res chain seq x y z
N MET A 1 -23.37 -19.30 -41.06
CA MET A 1 -24.83 -19.38 -40.90
C MET A 1 -25.03 -20.01 -39.53
N GLU A 2 -25.60 -19.39 -38.50
CA GLU A 2 -26.76 -18.50 -38.42
C GLU A 2 -26.54 -17.35 -37.43
N ARG A 3 -27.23 -16.23 -37.66
CA ARG A 3 -27.35 -15.06 -36.76
C ARG A 3 -28.80 -15.02 -36.25
N LEU A 4 -29.00 -14.92 -34.94
CA LEU A 4 -30.20 -14.39 -34.26
C LEU A 4 -29.68 -13.88 -32.90
N SER A 5 -29.53 -12.58 -32.56
CA SER A 5 -30.44 -11.42 -32.58
C SER A 5 -31.73 -11.61 -31.77
N THR A 6 -31.68 -11.34 -30.46
CA THR A 6 -32.82 -10.74 -29.75
C THR A 6 -32.39 -10.03 -28.48
N ALA A 7 -32.53 -8.70 -28.47
CA ALA A 7 -32.47 -7.84 -27.30
C ALA A 7 -33.87 -7.74 -26.67
N ALA A 8 -33.96 -7.85 -25.34
CA ALA A 8 -35.18 -7.56 -24.58
C ALA A 8 -34.88 -6.49 -23.53
N ARG A 9 -35.64 -5.39 -23.56
CA ARG A 9 -35.52 -4.22 -22.68
C ARG A 9 -36.88 -3.92 -22.05
N ALA A 10 -36.80 -3.48 -20.78
CA ALA A 10 -37.79 -2.70 -19.99
C ALA A 10 -38.89 -3.51 -19.26
N PRO A 11 -39.43 -3.01 -18.12
CA PRO A 11 -40.06 -1.69 -18.04
C PRO A 11 -39.67 -0.78 -16.86
N ARG A 12 -39.93 0.51 -17.11
CA ARG A 12 -39.79 1.69 -16.25
C ARG A 12 -40.89 1.72 -15.18
N GLY A 13 -40.52 1.95 -13.93
CA GLY A 13 -41.45 2.26 -12.83
C GLY A 13 -42.02 3.67 -12.95
N LYS A 14 -43.33 3.80 -12.73
CA LYS A 14 -44.12 5.05 -12.81
C LYS A 14 -43.96 5.89 -11.52
N PRO A 15 -44.12 7.22 -11.58
CA PRO A 15 -44.04 8.10 -10.42
C PRO A 15 -45.34 8.09 -9.59
N PHE A 16 -45.19 8.10 -8.26
CA PHE A 16 -46.28 8.20 -7.30
C PHE A 16 -46.82 9.63 -7.22
N THR A 17 -48.15 9.71 -7.24
CA THR A 17 -49.02 10.88 -7.13
C THR A 17 -48.92 11.55 -5.76
N THR A 18 -48.72 12.87 -5.74
CA THR A 18 -48.79 13.71 -4.53
C THR A 18 -50.25 14.03 -4.20
N PHE A 19 -50.72 13.58 -3.03
CA PHE A 19 -51.99 14.00 -2.45
C PHE A 19 -51.91 15.46 -2.00
N GLY A 20 -52.73 16.31 -2.62
CA GLY A 20 -52.96 17.69 -2.18
C GLY A 20 -53.89 17.72 -0.98
N ILE A 21 -53.37 18.11 0.18
CA ILE A 21 -54.18 18.44 1.35
C ILE A 21 -54.36 19.96 1.39
N CYS A 22 -55.62 20.35 1.25
CA CYS A 22 -56.12 21.71 1.37
C CYS A 22 -56.15 22.11 2.86
N LEU A 23 -55.36 23.11 3.26
CA LEU A 23 -55.46 23.71 4.60
C LEU A 23 -56.01 25.14 4.49
N ARG A 24 -57.20 25.32 5.06
CA ARG A 24 -57.91 26.59 5.22
C ARG A 24 -57.15 27.51 6.17
N ARG A 25 -57.14 28.81 5.86
CA ARG A 25 -56.64 29.88 6.74
C ARG A 25 -57.65 30.15 7.88
N HIS A 26 -57.22 30.05 9.13
CA HIS A 26 -57.88 30.66 10.28
C HIS A 26 -56.98 31.76 10.88
N PRO A 27 -57.52 32.92 11.28
CA PRO A 27 -56.77 34.01 11.91
C PRO A 27 -56.75 33.84 13.43
N GLY A 28 -55.58 34.00 14.05
CA GLY A 28 -55.43 33.99 15.52
C GLY A 28 -54.06 33.47 15.96
N MET A 29 -53.02 34.29 15.83
CA MET A 29 -51.71 34.03 16.46
C MET A 29 -51.58 34.84 17.75
N PRO A 30 -51.21 34.24 18.89
CA PRO A 30 -50.50 34.93 19.94
C PRO A 30 -48.99 34.97 19.61
N ARG A 31 -48.37 36.09 19.95
CA ARG A 31 -46.99 36.48 19.64
C ARG A 31 -45.99 35.67 20.48
N ILE A 32 -45.18 34.82 19.83
CA ILE A 32 -44.09 34.06 20.48
C ILE A 32 -42.78 34.91 20.47
N ALA A 33 -42.09 34.89 21.61
CA ALA A 33 -40.87 35.62 21.96
C ALA A 33 -39.63 35.23 21.12
N PRO A 34 -38.49 35.96 21.20
CA PRO A 34 -37.51 36.05 20.11
C PRO A 34 -36.46 34.93 20.07
N ALA A 35 -36.10 34.59 18.82
CA ALA A 35 -34.81 34.12 18.28
C ALA A 35 -33.91 33.22 19.17
N MET A 36 -33.87 31.92 18.83
CA MET A 36 -32.71 31.07 19.07
C MET A 36 -31.48 31.65 18.35
N LYS A 37 -30.42 31.92 19.11
CA LYS A 37 -29.10 32.25 18.55
C LYS A 37 -28.57 31.05 17.78
N ALA A 38 -28.35 31.22 16.48
CA ALA A 38 -27.59 30.28 15.68
C ALA A 38 -26.16 30.21 16.24
N THR A 39 -25.79 29.06 16.79
CA THR A 39 -24.40 28.74 17.14
C THR A 39 -23.61 28.69 15.84
N ALA A 40 -22.72 29.66 15.63
CA ALA A 40 -21.83 29.68 14.48
C ALA A 40 -20.94 28.42 14.53
N GLU A 41 -21.14 27.50 13.57
CA GLU A 41 -20.22 26.39 13.35
C GLU A 41 -18.83 26.96 13.02
N LYS A 42 -17.86 26.67 13.90
CA LYS A 42 -16.47 27.07 13.73
C LYS A 42 -15.93 26.41 12.46
N LYS A 43 -15.67 27.24 11.43
CA LYS A 43 -15.01 26.82 10.19
C LYS A 43 -13.69 26.10 10.53
N PRO A 44 -13.39 24.94 9.91
CA PRO A 44 -12.20 24.16 10.25
C PRO A 44 -10.93 25.01 10.08
N PRO A 45 -9.92 24.84 10.94
CA PRO A 45 -8.70 25.65 10.92
C PRO A 45 -8.05 25.61 9.53
N ARG A 46 -7.59 26.78 9.06
CA ARG A 46 -6.89 26.90 7.77
C ARG A 46 -5.62 26.06 7.83
N ARG A 47 -5.50 25.08 6.94
CA ARG A 47 -4.29 24.25 6.81
C ARG A 47 -3.04 25.09 6.63
N THR A 48 -1.98 24.71 7.34
CA THR A 48 -0.66 25.35 7.27
C THR A 48 -0.01 25.10 5.91
N GLN A 49 1.02 25.89 5.57
CA GLN A 49 1.76 25.70 4.32
C GLN A 49 2.46 24.33 4.28
N GLU A 50 2.97 23.85 5.41
CA GLU A 50 3.60 22.54 5.54
C GLU A 50 2.59 21.40 5.32
N GLU A 51 1.38 21.51 5.86
CA GLU A 51 0.32 20.52 5.65
C GLU A 51 -0.10 20.44 4.17
N ARG A 52 -0.19 21.58 3.48
CA ARG A 52 -0.50 21.62 2.04
C ARG A 52 0.62 21.02 1.21
N SER A 53 1.87 21.36 1.52
CA SER A 53 3.08 20.80 0.91
C SER A 53 3.15 19.28 1.08
N GLY A 54 2.92 18.78 2.31
CA GLY A 54 2.89 17.35 2.60
C GLY A 54 1.74 16.61 1.89
N ALA A 55 0.55 17.21 1.83
CA ALA A 55 -0.58 16.64 1.09
C ALA A 55 -0.32 16.58 -0.42
N MET A 56 0.32 17.61 -0.98
CA MET A 56 0.74 17.65 -2.38
C MET A 56 1.73 16.52 -2.69
N ARG A 57 2.77 16.38 -1.86
CA ARG A 57 3.76 15.31 -1.96
C ARG A 57 3.09 13.93 -1.95
N LYS A 58 2.21 13.67 -0.98
CA LYS A 58 1.48 12.40 -0.87
C LYS A 58 0.65 12.07 -2.12
N ARG A 59 -0.01 13.07 -2.73
CA ARG A 59 -0.79 12.89 -3.96
C ARG A 59 0.10 12.54 -5.16
N LEU A 60 1.24 13.22 -5.30
CA LEU A 60 2.21 12.93 -6.35
C LEU A 60 2.77 11.51 -6.19
N LEU A 61 3.17 11.12 -4.98
CA LEU A 61 3.68 9.77 -4.72
C LEU A 61 2.64 8.68 -5.01
N ALA A 62 1.40 8.85 -4.53
CA ALA A 62 0.32 7.91 -4.81
C ALA A 62 0.08 7.75 -6.32
N ALA A 63 -0.03 8.87 -7.05
CA ALA A 63 -0.21 8.86 -8.49
C ALA A 63 0.98 8.24 -9.25
N THR A 64 2.21 8.42 -8.76
CA THR A 64 3.39 7.75 -9.32
C THR A 64 3.30 6.24 -9.16
N LEU A 65 2.95 5.74 -7.97
CA LEU A 65 2.84 4.30 -7.72
C LEU A 65 1.71 3.66 -8.52
N GLU A 66 0.58 4.34 -8.65
CA GLU A 66 -0.51 3.93 -9.55
C GLU A 66 -0.05 3.93 -11.01
N SER A 67 0.67 4.97 -11.45
CA SER A 67 1.23 5.02 -12.81
C SER A 67 2.20 3.89 -13.10
N LEU A 68 3.05 3.54 -12.14
CA LEU A 68 3.98 2.43 -12.29
C LEU A 68 3.22 1.11 -12.39
N ALA A 69 2.19 0.92 -11.57
CA ALA A 69 1.40 -0.31 -11.57
C ALA A 69 0.54 -0.49 -12.85
N GLU A 70 0.05 0.60 -13.44
CA GLU A 70 -0.86 0.58 -14.59
C GLU A 70 -0.15 0.79 -15.94
N ASP A 71 0.78 1.73 -16.00
CA ASP A 71 1.40 2.23 -17.24
C ASP A 71 2.88 1.79 -17.39
N GLY A 72 3.45 1.15 -16.36
CA GLY A 72 4.86 0.79 -16.29
C GLY A 72 5.82 1.98 -16.16
N TYR A 73 7.11 1.70 -16.00
CA TYR A 73 8.12 2.74 -15.80
C TYR A 73 8.24 3.70 -16.99
N ALA A 74 8.19 3.16 -18.22
CA ALA A 74 8.30 3.94 -19.45
C ALA A 74 7.07 4.87 -19.65
N GLY A 75 5.86 4.36 -19.41
CA GLY A 75 4.61 5.13 -19.54
C GLY A 75 4.40 6.18 -18.44
N SER A 76 5.09 6.03 -17.31
CA SER A 76 5.03 6.95 -16.17
C SER A 76 5.81 8.25 -16.42
N THR A 77 5.25 9.16 -17.22
CA THR A 77 5.82 10.51 -17.46
C THR A 77 5.45 11.50 -16.35
N LEU A 78 6.23 12.55 -16.15
CA LEU A 78 5.86 13.62 -15.20
C LEU A 78 4.49 14.22 -15.54
N SER A 79 4.19 14.43 -16.83
CA SER A 79 2.91 14.97 -17.27
C SER A 79 1.73 14.04 -16.97
N SER A 80 1.87 12.72 -17.20
CA SER A 80 0.81 11.76 -16.88
C SER A 80 0.58 11.67 -15.37
N ILE A 81 1.65 11.64 -14.57
CA ILE A 81 1.58 11.61 -13.11
C ILE A 81 0.95 12.89 -12.55
N VAL A 82 1.34 14.08 -13.03
CA VAL A 82 0.76 15.36 -12.59
C VAL A 82 -0.74 15.41 -12.85
N ARG A 83 -1.16 14.95 -14.05
CA ARG A 83 -2.57 14.84 -14.42
C ARG A 83 -3.31 13.87 -13.50
N ARG A 84 -2.78 12.67 -13.26
CA ARG A 84 -3.36 11.66 -12.36
C ARG A 84 -3.45 12.16 -10.92
N ALA A 85 -2.41 12.84 -10.44
CA ALA A 85 -2.37 13.42 -9.10
C ALA A 85 -3.37 14.58 -8.93
N GLY A 86 -3.83 15.21 -10.03
CA GLY A 86 -4.70 16.38 -10.01
C GLY A 86 -4.01 17.64 -9.46
N VAL A 87 -2.72 17.81 -9.79
CA VAL A 87 -1.87 18.90 -9.29
C VAL A 87 -1.39 19.78 -10.44
N SER A 88 -0.94 21.00 -10.16
CA SER A 88 -0.38 21.86 -11.21
C SER A 88 1.06 21.47 -11.54
N ARG A 89 1.50 21.77 -12.77
CA ARG A 89 2.90 21.60 -13.18
C ARG A 89 3.86 22.40 -12.29
N GLY A 90 3.49 23.64 -11.93
CA GLY A 90 4.30 24.48 -11.03
C GLY A 90 4.48 23.86 -9.64
N ALA A 91 3.41 23.25 -9.09
CA ALA A 91 3.49 22.54 -7.82
C ALA A 91 4.38 21.29 -7.92
N GLN A 92 4.31 20.54 -9.01
CA GLN A 92 5.20 19.40 -9.23
C GLN A 92 6.66 19.82 -9.33
N VAL A 93 7.00 20.84 -10.13
CA VAL A 93 8.38 21.33 -10.27
C VAL A 93 8.95 21.82 -8.93
N HIS A 94 8.11 22.43 -8.08
CA HIS A 94 8.51 22.86 -6.74
C HIS A 94 8.92 21.69 -5.83
N HIS A 95 8.25 20.55 -5.93
CA HIS A 95 8.56 19.37 -5.10
C HIS A 95 9.58 18.43 -5.73
N TYR A 96 9.52 18.25 -7.05
CA TYR A 96 10.31 17.29 -7.80
C TYR A 96 10.77 17.93 -9.11
N PRO A 97 12.03 18.35 -9.23
CA PRO A 97 12.54 18.99 -10.45
C PRO A 97 12.65 17.99 -11.62
N SER A 98 12.72 16.69 -11.34
CA SER A 98 12.91 15.64 -12.35
C SER A 98 12.03 14.41 -12.09
N LYS A 99 11.81 13.60 -13.15
CA LYS A 99 11.15 12.28 -13.04
C LYS A 99 11.91 11.39 -12.06
N GLN A 100 13.24 11.42 -12.11
CA GLN A 100 14.10 10.61 -11.26
C GLN A 100 13.94 10.95 -9.77
N ALA A 101 13.89 12.24 -9.42
CA ALA A 101 13.65 12.67 -8.04
C ALA A 101 12.30 12.16 -7.51
N LEU A 102 11.25 12.22 -8.35
CA LEU A 102 9.94 11.68 -8.02
C LEU A 102 9.94 10.15 -7.89
N MET A 103 10.63 9.45 -8.79
CA MET A 103 10.72 7.98 -8.78
C MET A 103 11.48 7.46 -7.56
N LEU A 104 12.57 8.12 -7.19
CA LEU A 104 13.32 7.79 -5.97
C LEU A 104 12.42 7.91 -4.74
N ASP A 105 11.73 9.04 -4.62
CA ASP A 105 10.88 9.31 -3.46
C ASP A 105 9.64 8.39 -3.40
N ALA A 106 9.09 8.02 -4.57
CA ALA A 106 8.04 7.02 -4.67
C ALA A 106 8.52 5.62 -4.28
N SER A 107 9.75 5.26 -4.66
CA SER A 107 10.37 3.99 -4.25
C SER A 107 10.52 3.92 -2.74
N GLU A 108 10.95 5.03 -2.11
CA GLU A 108 11.09 5.15 -0.67
C GLU A 108 9.74 5.04 0.06
N ASP A 109 8.71 5.73 -0.43
CA ASP A 109 7.36 5.64 0.13
C ASP A 109 6.77 4.23 -0.02
N LEU A 110 6.97 3.57 -1.17
CA LEU A 110 6.57 2.19 -1.40
C LEU A 110 7.19 1.27 -0.36
N LEU A 111 8.51 1.28 -0.19
CA LEU A 111 9.16 0.37 0.77
C LEU A 111 8.79 0.69 2.22
N LYS A 112 8.59 1.97 2.57
CA LYS A 112 8.08 2.36 3.90
C LYS A 112 6.68 1.77 4.15
N ARG A 113 5.79 1.76 3.15
CA ARG A 113 4.46 1.12 3.25
C ARG A 113 4.57 -0.39 3.39
N THR A 114 5.39 -1.03 2.55
CA THR A 114 5.65 -2.47 2.57
C THR A 114 6.18 -2.93 3.93
N TYR A 115 7.17 -2.22 4.47
CA TYR A 115 7.74 -2.52 5.78
C TYR A 115 6.72 -2.37 6.92
N ARG A 116 5.95 -1.28 6.93
CA ARG A 116 4.88 -1.08 7.92
C ARG A 116 3.86 -2.22 7.86
N ARG A 117 3.44 -2.60 6.65
CA ARG A 117 2.48 -3.69 6.45
C ARG A 117 3.01 -5.02 6.97
N LEU A 118 4.28 -5.32 6.70
CA LEU A 118 4.92 -6.53 7.23
C LEU A 118 4.95 -6.53 8.77
N GLY A 119 5.25 -5.40 9.39
CA GLY A 119 5.20 -5.26 10.84
C GLY A 119 3.80 -5.50 11.42
N GLU A 120 2.76 -4.95 10.78
CA GLU A 120 1.35 -5.19 11.15
C GLU A 120 0.99 -6.67 11.04
N LEU A 121 1.38 -7.33 9.94
CA LEU A 121 1.13 -8.76 9.71
C LEU A 121 1.80 -9.64 10.76
N LEU A 122 3.07 -9.38 11.07
CA LEU A 122 3.81 -10.13 12.09
C LEU A 122 3.16 -10.05 13.47
N LEU A 123 2.54 -8.91 13.80
CA LEU A 123 1.81 -8.69 15.05
C LEU A 123 0.39 -9.26 15.05
N SER A 124 -0.27 -9.33 13.88
CA SER A 124 -1.66 -9.78 13.78
C SER A 124 -1.81 -11.30 13.79
N VAL A 125 -0.78 -12.05 13.39
CA VAL A 125 -0.87 -13.53 13.37
C VAL A 125 -0.65 -14.08 14.79
N SER A 126 -1.71 -14.59 15.40
CA SER A 126 -1.80 -15.13 16.78
C SER A 126 -1.08 -16.47 16.97
N GLU A 127 -0.90 -16.88 18.22
CA GLU A 127 -0.24 -18.12 18.70
C GLU A 127 -0.99 -19.42 18.33
N GLU A 128 -1.31 -19.61 17.06
CA GLU A 128 -1.89 -20.86 16.55
C GLU A 128 -0.80 -21.77 15.97
N ASP A 129 -1.05 -23.08 15.98
CA ASP A 129 -0.15 -24.08 15.40
C ASP A 129 0.15 -23.82 13.90
N ASN A 130 -0.71 -23.05 13.22
CA ASN A 130 -0.57 -22.71 11.81
C ASN A 130 -0.02 -21.28 11.54
N ARG A 131 0.62 -20.64 12.54
CA ARG A 131 1.13 -19.26 12.42
C ARG A 131 2.04 -19.02 11.21
N LEU A 132 2.89 -19.99 10.85
CA LEU A 132 3.81 -19.83 9.71
C LEU A 132 3.06 -19.79 8.38
N GLN A 133 2.07 -20.68 8.17
CA GLN A 133 1.25 -20.69 6.98
C GLN A 133 0.43 -19.40 6.88
N ALA A 134 -0.26 -19.03 7.95
CA ALA A 134 -1.07 -17.81 7.99
C ALA A 134 -0.24 -16.55 7.67
N LEU A 135 1.01 -16.49 8.15
CA LEU A 135 1.92 -15.41 7.79
C LEU A 135 2.31 -15.43 6.31
N VAL A 136 2.68 -16.60 5.77
CA VAL A 136 3.07 -16.75 4.36
C VAL A 136 1.93 -16.37 3.42
N ASP A 137 0.73 -16.85 3.71
CA ASP A 137 -0.48 -16.53 2.94
C ASP A 137 -0.78 -15.03 3.00
N ALA A 138 -0.74 -14.43 4.20
CA ALA A 138 -1.00 -13.00 4.36
C ALA A 138 0.06 -12.13 3.67
N VAL A 139 1.34 -12.50 3.74
CA VAL A 139 2.42 -11.79 3.02
C VAL A 139 2.22 -11.90 1.51
N TRP A 140 1.87 -13.09 1.00
CA TRP A 140 1.56 -13.26 -0.42
C TRP A 140 0.40 -12.35 -0.85
N GLU A 141 -0.77 -12.49 -0.24
CA GLU A 141 -1.99 -11.82 -0.66
C GLU A 141 -1.90 -10.29 -0.54
N GLN A 142 -1.26 -9.81 0.52
CA GLN A 142 -1.32 -8.39 0.89
C GLN A 142 -0.08 -7.60 0.50
N MET A 143 1.00 -8.28 0.08
CA MET A 143 2.21 -7.63 -0.37
C MET A 143 2.51 -8.00 -1.82
N PHE A 144 2.68 -9.28 -2.14
CA PHE A 144 3.17 -9.71 -3.46
C PHE A 144 2.08 -9.79 -4.53
N ALA A 145 0.85 -10.16 -4.17
CA ALA A 145 -0.30 -10.22 -5.06
C ALA A 145 -1.02 -8.87 -5.22
N THR A 146 -0.27 -7.76 -5.18
CA THR A 146 -0.83 -6.40 -5.18
C THR A 146 -0.32 -5.54 -6.35
N PRO A 147 -1.07 -4.49 -6.76
CA PRO A 147 -0.57 -3.49 -7.71
C PRO A 147 0.71 -2.80 -7.23
N LEU A 148 0.87 -2.65 -5.92
CA LEU A 148 2.07 -2.04 -5.33
C LEU A 148 3.32 -2.87 -5.62
N TYR A 149 3.24 -4.20 -5.56
CA TYR A 149 4.35 -5.06 -5.93
C TYR A 149 4.67 -5.00 -7.42
N ARG A 150 3.66 -4.87 -8.28
CA ARG A 150 3.88 -4.65 -9.73
C ARG A 150 4.65 -3.36 -9.99
N ALA A 151 4.28 -2.27 -9.32
CA ALA A 151 5.03 -1.02 -9.38
C ALA A 151 6.50 -1.18 -8.93
N TYR A 152 6.74 -2.00 -7.90
CA TYR A 152 8.10 -2.34 -7.46
C TYR A 152 8.87 -3.13 -8.54
N CYS A 153 8.24 -4.12 -9.19
CA CYS A 153 8.86 -4.88 -10.28
C CYS A 153 9.30 -3.97 -11.44
N GLU A 154 8.46 -2.99 -11.81
CA GLU A 154 8.79 -1.99 -12.84
C GLU A 154 10.04 -1.17 -12.47
N LEU A 155 10.15 -0.74 -11.22
CA LEU A 155 11.32 -0.02 -10.73
C LEU A 155 12.58 -0.90 -10.73
N VAL A 156 12.48 -2.15 -10.29
CA VAL A 156 13.59 -3.11 -10.31
C VAL A 156 14.04 -3.37 -11.75
N ALA A 157 13.11 -3.59 -12.68
CA ALA A 157 13.41 -3.79 -14.09
C ALA A 157 14.10 -2.56 -14.71
N ALA A 158 13.61 -1.35 -14.40
CA ALA A 158 14.22 -0.10 -14.86
C ALA A 158 15.65 0.08 -14.31
N SER A 159 15.88 -0.29 -13.04
CA SER A 159 17.18 -0.13 -12.37
C SER A 159 18.32 -0.89 -13.04
N GLN A 160 18.02 -1.97 -13.79
CA GLN A 160 19.03 -2.73 -14.53
C GLN A 160 19.76 -1.88 -15.59
N ARG A 161 19.15 -0.77 -16.03
CA ARG A 161 19.70 0.15 -17.03
C ARG A 161 19.96 1.57 -16.50
N ASP A 162 19.69 1.81 -15.22
CA ASP A 162 19.83 3.11 -14.56
C ASP A 162 20.62 2.93 -13.27
N GLN A 163 21.92 3.27 -13.31
CA GLN A 163 22.83 3.06 -12.19
C GLN A 163 22.47 3.88 -10.96
N GLU A 164 21.90 5.07 -11.14
CA GLU A 164 21.51 5.93 -10.01
C GLU A 164 20.27 5.37 -9.33
N LEU A 165 19.28 4.91 -10.10
CA LEU A 165 18.13 4.18 -9.57
C LEU A 165 18.58 2.89 -8.87
N ALA A 166 19.49 2.11 -9.48
CA ALA A 166 20.03 0.89 -8.87
C ALA A 166 20.73 1.15 -7.53
N LYS A 167 21.60 2.16 -7.47
CA LYS A 167 22.27 2.57 -6.22
C LYS A 167 21.26 2.96 -5.15
N ALA A 168 20.23 3.70 -5.55
CA ALA A 168 19.22 4.17 -4.61
C ALA A 168 18.33 3.02 -4.09
N LEU A 169 17.84 2.15 -4.99
CA LEU A 169 17.11 0.94 -4.60
C LEU A 169 17.96 0.00 -3.74
N SER A 170 19.24 -0.16 -4.05
CA SER A 170 20.18 -0.99 -3.27
C SER A 170 20.38 -0.45 -1.87
N GLY A 171 20.73 0.83 -1.73
CA GLY A 171 20.89 1.46 -0.41
C GLY A 171 19.60 1.41 0.40
N MET A 172 18.45 1.51 -0.26
CA MET A 172 17.14 1.38 0.38
C MET A 172 16.84 -0.07 0.82
N LEU A 173 17.11 -1.06 -0.03
CA LEU A 173 16.95 -2.49 0.27
C LEU A 173 17.82 -2.89 1.46
N GLN A 174 19.08 -2.44 1.49
CA GLN A 174 19.98 -2.65 2.64
C GLN A 174 19.38 -2.13 3.95
N ARG A 175 18.77 -0.95 3.92
CA ARG A 175 18.10 -0.38 5.09
C ARG A 175 16.92 -1.21 5.54
N VAL A 176 16.07 -1.68 4.62
CA VAL A 176 14.94 -2.56 4.94
C VAL A 176 15.43 -3.91 5.51
N MET A 177 16.46 -4.50 4.91
CA MET A 177 17.03 -5.77 5.38
C MET A 177 17.64 -5.64 6.78
N ALA A 178 18.30 -4.53 7.09
CA ALA A 178 18.83 -4.25 8.43
C ALA A 178 17.73 -4.13 9.50
N LEU A 179 16.49 -3.78 9.12
CA LEU A 179 15.34 -3.78 10.02
C LEU A 179 14.65 -5.14 10.11
N PHE A 180 14.68 -5.89 9.00
CA PHE A 180 14.01 -7.17 8.89
C PHE A 180 14.72 -8.27 9.67
N GLU A 181 16.05 -8.35 9.59
CA GLU A 181 16.82 -9.41 10.24
C GLU A 181 16.62 -9.47 11.76
N PRO A 182 16.73 -8.35 12.53
CA PRO A 182 16.45 -8.36 13.96
C PRO A 182 15.01 -8.77 14.29
N ALA A 183 14.04 -8.32 13.48
CA ALA A 183 12.63 -8.65 13.69
C ALA A 183 12.36 -10.15 13.47
N ALA A 184 12.89 -10.73 12.39
CA ALA A 184 12.76 -12.16 12.10
C ALA A 184 13.35 -13.01 13.25
N ASN A 185 14.53 -12.64 13.74
CA ASN A 185 15.20 -13.35 14.84
C ASN A 185 14.53 -13.14 16.21
N TYR A 186 13.76 -12.05 16.36
CA TYR A 186 12.99 -11.74 17.55
C TYR A 186 11.68 -12.52 17.63
N TYR A 187 10.96 -12.67 16.51
CA TYR A 187 9.69 -13.40 16.49
C TYR A 187 9.84 -14.90 16.29
N PHE A 188 10.94 -15.34 15.68
CA PHE A 188 11.14 -16.74 15.31
C PHE A 188 12.49 -17.26 15.83
N GLU A 189 12.58 -18.57 15.91
CA GLU A 189 13.79 -19.30 16.22
C GLU A 189 13.91 -20.53 15.33
N THR A 190 15.15 -20.95 15.08
CA THR A 190 15.45 -22.15 14.31
C THR A 190 15.97 -23.27 15.20
N SER A 191 15.69 -24.51 14.80
CA SER A 191 16.18 -25.72 15.48
C SER A 191 16.63 -26.76 14.46
N GLY A 192 17.68 -27.52 14.77
CA GLY A 192 18.20 -28.57 13.89
C GLY A 192 18.88 -28.06 12.60
N THR A 193 19.22 -26.76 12.51
CA THR A 193 19.88 -26.15 11.36
C THR A 193 20.85 -25.06 11.77
N LYS A 194 21.84 -24.74 10.91
CA LYS A 194 22.73 -23.58 11.05
C LYS A 194 22.12 -22.28 10.51
N LEU A 195 21.02 -22.38 9.77
CA LEU A 195 20.33 -21.21 9.21
C LEU A 195 19.63 -20.42 10.32
N ARG A 196 19.68 -19.10 10.22
CA ARG A 196 18.94 -18.20 11.10
C ARG A 196 17.54 -17.96 10.53
N PRO A 197 16.55 -17.56 11.35
CA PRO A 197 15.24 -17.17 10.85
C PRO A 197 15.29 -16.17 9.69
N ALA A 198 16.13 -15.14 9.82
CA ALA A 198 16.32 -14.13 8.77
C ALA A 198 16.76 -14.72 7.42
N ASP A 199 17.59 -15.76 7.42
CA ASP A 199 18.08 -16.41 6.20
C ASP A 199 16.93 -17.16 5.48
N LEU A 200 16.09 -17.86 6.26
CA LEU A 200 14.92 -18.57 5.74
C LEU A 200 13.86 -17.61 5.18
N PHE A 201 13.62 -16.49 5.85
CA PHE A 201 12.70 -15.48 5.34
C PHE A 201 13.27 -14.72 4.13
N LEU A 202 14.58 -14.54 4.02
CA LEU A 202 15.18 -14.02 2.80
C LEU A 202 14.93 -14.97 1.63
N GLN A 203 15.09 -16.29 1.83
CA GLN A 203 14.72 -17.29 0.82
C GLN A 203 13.24 -17.21 0.45
N LEU A 204 12.34 -17.10 1.43
CA LEU A 204 10.91 -16.88 1.18
C LEU A 204 10.70 -15.63 0.31
N SER A 205 11.35 -14.51 0.62
CA SER A 205 11.19 -13.28 -0.15
C SER A 205 11.65 -13.42 -1.61
N CYS A 206 12.70 -14.22 -1.87
CA CYS A 206 13.12 -14.57 -3.23
C CYS A 206 12.07 -15.43 -3.95
N VAL A 207 11.52 -16.45 -3.28
CA VAL A 207 10.46 -17.31 -3.83
C VAL A 207 9.22 -16.48 -4.15
N LEU A 208 8.73 -15.71 -3.19
CA LEU A 208 7.57 -14.82 -3.35
C LEU A 208 7.82 -13.79 -4.46
N SER A 209 9.05 -13.29 -4.59
CA SER A 209 9.38 -12.34 -5.66
C SER A 209 9.31 -12.97 -7.04
N GLY A 210 9.85 -14.19 -7.19
CA GLY A 210 9.74 -14.95 -8.44
C GLY A 210 8.28 -15.25 -8.79
N LEU A 211 7.50 -15.72 -7.82
CA LEU A 211 6.08 -16.00 -7.99
C LEU A 211 5.28 -14.74 -8.32
N GLY A 212 5.55 -13.63 -7.65
CA GLY A 212 4.87 -12.34 -7.88
C GLY A 212 5.14 -11.80 -9.28
N LEU A 213 6.39 -11.88 -9.73
CA LEU A 213 6.80 -11.50 -11.09
C LEU A 213 6.13 -12.39 -12.15
N GLN A 214 6.05 -13.69 -11.90
CA GLN A 214 5.47 -14.68 -12.82
C GLN A 214 3.96 -14.88 -12.63
N ALA A 215 3.32 -14.20 -11.68
CA ALA A 215 1.92 -14.41 -11.33
C ALA A 215 0.95 -14.33 -12.52
N PRO A 216 1.13 -13.45 -13.53
CA PRO A 216 0.28 -13.44 -14.73
C PRO A 216 0.42 -14.69 -15.61
N LEU A 217 1.53 -15.42 -15.50
CA LEU A 217 1.84 -16.62 -16.27
C LEU A 217 1.44 -17.90 -15.54
N LEU A 218 1.25 -17.82 -14.22
CA LEU A 218 0.96 -18.96 -13.36
C LEU A 218 -0.52 -18.97 -12.97
N ASN A 219 -1.08 -20.17 -12.79
CA ASN A 219 -2.40 -20.29 -12.18
C ASN A 219 -2.30 -20.27 -10.64
N GLN A 220 -3.41 -19.96 -9.98
CA GLN A 220 -3.50 -19.87 -8.51
C GLN A 220 -3.15 -21.18 -7.80
N VAL A 221 -3.40 -22.34 -8.45
CA VAL A 221 -3.08 -23.65 -7.87
C VAL A 221 -1.57 -23.84 -7.76
N VAL A 222 -0.82 -23.48 -8.80
CA VAL A 222 0.64 -23.55 -8.79
C VAL A 222 1.21 -22.62 -7.72
N ILE A 223 0.76 -21.38 -7.67
CA ILE A 223 1.21 -20.40 -6.66
C ILE A 223 1.00 -20.95 -5.24
N ARG A 224 -0.22 -21.39 -4.90
CA ARG A 224 -0.54 -21.97 -3.58
C ARG A 224 0.33 -23.19 -3.28
N SER A 225 0.52 -24.09 -4.23
CA SER A 225 1.36 -25.26 -4.04
C SER A 225 2.81 -24.92 -3.68
N GLN A 226 3.35 -23.80 -4.19
CA GLN A 226 4.71 -23.35 -3.87
C GLN A 226 4.79 -22.73 -2.47
N LEU A 227 3.76 -21.99 -2.04
CA LEU A 227 3.67 -21.45 -0.68
C LEU A 227 3.59 -22.60 0.35
N ASP A 228 2.69 -23.55 0.12
CA ASP A 228 2.51 -24.73 0.97
C ASP A 228 3.77 -25.58 1.02
N ALA A 229 4.45 -25.76 -0.12
CA ALA A 229 5.71 -26.49 -0.18
C ALA A 229 6.81 -25.81 0.66
N TRP A 230 6.93 -24.48 0.57
CA TRP A 230 7.90 -23.75 1.36
C TRP A 230 7.62 -23.87 2.87
N VAL A 231 6.35 -23.74 3.28
CA VAL A 231 5.95 -23.91 4.70
C VAL A 231 6.26 -25.33 5.17
N LYS A 232 5.88 -26.35 4.40
CA LYS A 232 6.13 -27.76 4.74
C LYS A 232 7.62 -28.08 4.89
N GLN A 233 8.47 -27.49 4.06
CA GLN A 233 9.93 -27.67 4.14
C GLN A 233 10.54 -26.94 5.33
N THR A 234 9.97 -25.80 5.72
CA THR A 234 10.58 -24.88 6.70
C THR A 234 10.03 -25.09 8.12
N ALA A 235 8.78 -25.50 8.28
CA ALA A 235 8.13 -25.73 9.58
C ALA A 235 8.87 -26.70 10.53
N PRO A 236 9.58 -27.76 10.06
CA PRO A 236 10.36 -28.61 10.95
C PRO A 236 11.50 -27.88 11.66
N VAL A 237 12.08 -26.85 11.01
CA VAL A 237 13.29 -26.16 11.45
C VAL A 237 13.04 -24.72 11.92
N LEU A 238 11.87 -24.14 11.67
CA LEU A 238 11.51 -22.76 12.03
C LEU A 238 10.24 -22.75 12.88
N ARG A 239 10.30 -22.10 14.05
CA ARG A 239 9.16 -21.96 14.95
C ARG A 239 9.03 -20.53 15.44
N ALA A 240 7.80 -20.09 15.68
CA ALA A 240 7.56 -18.84 16.36
C ALA A 240 7.96 -18.96 17.84
N ARG A 241 8.63 -17.93 18.38
CA ARG A 241 8.96 -17.86 19.80
C ARG A 241 7.69 -17.65 20.61
N LYS A 242 7.52 -18.42 21.69
CA LYS A 242 6.37 -18.31 22.60
C LYS A 242 6.44 -17.04 23.43
N GLY A 243 5.29 -16.40 23.69
CA GLY A 243 5.20 -15.23 24.57
C GLY A 243 5.76 -13.92 23.98
N ILE A 244 6.10 -13.91 22.69
CA ILE A 244 6.52 -12.70 21.98
C ILE A 244 5.31 -12.06 21.29
N ASN A 245 4.74 -11.05 21.93
CA ASN A 245 3.55 -10.32 21.47
C ASN A 245 3.74 -8.79 21.41
N ARG A 246 4.99 -8.34 21.50
CA ARG A 246 5.37 -6.92 21.42
C ARG A 246 6.26 -6.70 20.19
N PRO A 247 6.32 -5.47 19.65
CA PRO A 247 7.27 -5.17 18.59
C PRO A 247 8.72 -5.40 19.07
N PRO A 248 9.64 -5.80 18.17
CA PRO A 248 11.05 -5.92 18.52
C PRO A 248 11.57 -4.58 19.05
N PRO A 249 12.57 -4.59 19.96
CA PRO A 249 13.23 -3.37 20.40
C PRO A 249 13.70 -2.57 19.20
N ARG A 250 13.37 -1.27 19.15
CA ARG A 250 13.72 -0.38 18.04
C ARG A 250 15.25 -0.34 17.90
N PRO A 251 15.83 -0.85 16.80
CA PRO A 251 17.26 -0.75 16.54
C PRO A 251 17.70 0.72 16.48
N ALA A 252 18.89 1.04 17.02
CA ALA A 252 19.44 2.39 17.00
C ALA A 252 19.61 2.98 15.58
N ALA A 253 19.65 2.13 14.55
CA ALA A 253 19.72 2.53 13.14
C ALA A 253 18.39 3.07 12.58
N TRP A 254 17.25 2.85 13.25
CA TRP A 254 15.92 3.17 12.72
C TRP A 254 15.71 4.66 12.45
N ASP A 255 16.23 5.53 13.32
CA ASP A 255 16.09 6.99 13.18
C ASP A 255 16.96 7.54 12.04
N ARG A 256 18.09 6.88 11.75
CA ARG A 256 18.99 7.27 10.65
C ARG A 256 18.45 6.86 9.29
N ILE A 257 17.58 5.85 9.24
CA ILE A 257 17.17 5.18 8.01
C ILE A 257 15.93 5.82 7.38
N LEU A 258 14.99 6.34 8.18
CA LEU A 258 13.76 6.98 7.69
C LEU A 258 13.91 8.49 7.44
N ASP A 259 14.90 9.12 8.07
CA ASP A 259 15.18 10.58 8.02
C ASP A 259 16.41 10.96 7.20
N ALA A 260 17.15 9.99 6.65
CA ALA A 260 18.23 10.28 5.72
C ALA A 260 17.65 10.88 4.44
N LYS A 261 17.57 12.21 4.39
CA LYS A 261 17.44 12.94 3.12
C LYS A 261 18.50 12.41 2.17
N PRO A 262 18.17 12.16 0.89
CA PRO A 262 19.19 11.83 -0.09
C PRO A 262 20.29 12.90 -0.06
N PRO A 263 21.57 12.53 -0.24
CA PRO A 263 22.63 13.51 -0.36
C PRO A 263 22.26 14.49 -1.49
N ARG A 264 22.46 15.78 -1.22
CA ARG A 264 22.13 16.88 -2.14
C ARG A 264 22.90 16.77 -3.45
#